data_AF-A0A849SD99-F1
#
_entry.id   AF-A0A849SD99-F1
#
_cell.length_a   1.000
_cell.length_b   1.000
_cell.length_c   1.000
_cell.angle_alpha   90.00
_cell.angle_beta   90.00
_cell.angle_gamma   90.00
#
_symmetry.space_group_name_H-M   'P 1'
#
loop_
_entity.id
_entity.type
_entity.pdbx_description
1 polymer ?
#
loop_
_entity_poly.entity_id
_entity_poly.type
_entity_poly.pdbx_seq_one_letter_code
_entity_poly.pdbx_strand_id
1 'polypeptide(L)'
;MIDRLMRIMSESLVNRQYFHGGIQSARLWLRARVLLYNFAPLCTRSRKEKVGLHCPSKLLNGFSYSENWLENLMICSSMAGRRR
;
A
#
# COMPACT_ATOMS: atom_id res chain seq x y z
N MET A 1 15.13 -10.69 1.72
CA MET A 1 15.25 -9.74 0.57
C MET A 1 14.55 -8.41 0.88
N ILE A 2 14.87 -7.78 2.03
CA ILE A 2 14.37 -6.43 2.34
C ILE A 2 15.26 -5.36 1.69
N ASP A 3 16.54 -5.67 1.49
CA ASP A 3 17.55 -4.78 0.93
C ASP A 3 17.19 -4.27 -0.47
N ARG A 4 16.64 -5.14 -1.32
CA ARG A 4 16.22 -4.75 -2.67
C ARG A 4 15.04 -3.77 -2.63
N LEU A 5 14.12 -3.95 -1.68
CA LEU A 5 13.00 -3.04 -1.45
C LEU A 5 13.49 -1.69 -0.90
N MET A 6 14.37 -1.74 0.11
CA MET A 6 14.94 -0.54 0.73
C MET A 6 15.79 0.25 -0.28
N ARG A 7 16.51 -0.42 -1.19
CA ARG A 7 17.26 0.23 -2.27
C ARG A 7 16.34 0.99 -3.23
N ILE A 8 15.28 0.34 -3.71
CA ILE A 8 14.27 0.96 -4.59
C ILE A 8 13.57 2.14 -3.91
N MET A 9 13.38 2.08 -2.60
CA MET A 9 12.82 3.17 -1.80
C MET A 9 13.80 4.32 -1.60
N SER A 10 15.08 4.03 -1.34
CA SER A 10 16.14 5.02 -1.21
C SER A 10 16.36 5.78 -2.53
N GLU A 11 16.50 5.07 -3.65
CA GLU A 11 16.65 5.68 -4.99
C GLU A 11 15.49 6.62 -5.32
N SER A 12 14.27 6.23 -4.97
CA SER A 12 13.09 7.06 -5.24
C SER A 12 12.91 8.26 -4.32
N LEU A 13 13.58 8.29 -3.16
CA LEU A 13 13.68 9.48 -2.33
C LEU A 13 14.70 10.44 -2.93
N VAL A 14 15.85 9.93 -3.36
CA VAL A 14 16.89 10.71 -4.05
C VAL A 14 16.33 11.35 -5.31
N ASN A 15 15.63 10.59 -6.15
CA ASN A 15 15.03 11.09 -7.40
C ASN A 15 13.97 12.17 -7.17
N ARG A 16 13.36 12.20 -5.98
CA ARG A 16 12.40 13.24 -5.60
C ARG A 16 13.02 14.37 -4.78
N GLN A 17 14.35 14.39 -4.67
CA GLN A 17 15.08 15.36 -3.86
C GLN A 17 14.54 15.42 -2.42
N TYR A 18 14.18 14.26 -1.88
CA TYR A 18 13.54 14.12 -0.57
C TYR A 18 12.30 15.03 -0.39
N PHE A 19 11.58 15.30 -1.49
CA PHE A 19 10.41 16.17 -1.58
C PHE A 19 10.68 17.67 -1.42
N HIS A 20 11.95 18.11 -1.46
CA HIS A 20 12.34 19.50 -1.13
C HIS A 20 11.77 20.00 0.20
N GLY A 21 11.30 19.09 1.06
CA GLY A 21 10.52 19.37 2.25
C GLY A 21 11.09 18.64 3.45
N GLY A 22 10.32 18.59 4.54
CA GLY A 22 10.77 17.96 5.77
C GLY A 22 10.76 16.42 5.73
N ILE A 23 11.49 15.81 6.68
CA ILE A 23 11.53 14.36 6.95
C ILE A 23 10.12 13.74 6.99
N GLN A 24 9.13 14.49 7.47
CA GLN A 24 7.75 14.02 7.56
C GLN A 24 7.14 13.69 6.19
N SER A 25 7.42 14.48 5.16
CA SER A 25 6.94 14.24 3.79
C SER A 25 7.59 12.98 3.20
N ALA A 26 8.90 12.82 3.38
CA ALA A 26 9.62 11.62 2.99
C ALA A 26 9.07 10.36 3.69
N ARG A 27 8.71 10.48 4.98
CA ARG A 27 8.16 9.38 5.79
C ARG A 27 6.76 8.96 5.33
N LEU A 28 5.88 9.93 5.06
CA LEU A 28 4.54 9.65 4.52
C LEU A 28 4.64 8.95 3.17
N TRP A 29 5.56 9.41 2.33
CA TRP A 29 5.76 8.83 1.02
C TRP A 29 6.30 7.40 1.06
N LEU A 30 7.31 7.13 1.91
CA LEU A 30 7.82 5.78 2.13
C LEU A 30 6.70 4.84 2.60
N ARG A 31 5.87 5.29 3.55
CA ARG A 31 4.71 4.52 4.04
C ARG A 31 3.72 4.22 2.92
N ALA A 32 3.38 5.20 2.10
CA ALA A 32 2.51 5.00 0.95
C ALA A 32 3.09 3.98 -0.03
N ARG A 33 4.39 4.01 -0.30
CA ARG A 33 5.05 3.05 -1.19
C ARG A 33 5.13 1.64 -0.62
N VAL A 34 5.36 1.50 0.69
CA VAL A 34 5.30 0.19 1.37
C VAL A 34 3.89 -0.39 1.26
N LEU A 35 2.87 0.43 1.48
CA LEU A 35 1.47 0.01 1.30
C LEU A 35 1.22 -0.43 -0.15
N LEU A 36 1.60 0.38 -1.14
CA LEU A 36 1.44 -0.03 -2.53
C LEU A 36 2.20 -1.32 -2.86
N TYR A 37 3.43 -1.48 -2.36
CA TYR A 37 4.22 -2.70 -2.60
C TYR A 37 3.58 -3.94 -1.98
N ASN A 38 3.09 -3.84 -0.75
CA ASN A 38 2.42 -4.94 -0.05
C ASN A 38 1.11 -5.34 -0.74
N PHE A 39 0.42 -4.40 -1.39
CA PHE A 39 -0.87 -4.62 -2.04
C PHE A 39 -0.76 -4.85 -3.57
N ALA A 40 0.38 -4.51 -4.19
CA ALA A 40 0.68 -4.72 -5.62
C ALA A 40 0.52 -6.16 -6.14
N PRO A 41 0.92 -7.23 -5.42
CA PRO A 41 0.71 -8.61 -5.89
C PRO A 41 -0.78 -9.03 -5.96
N LEU A 42 -1.70 -8.13 -5.62
CA LEU A 42 -3.14 -8.37 -5.64
C LEU A 42 -3.88 -7.57 -6.71
N CYS A 43 -3.15 -6.78 -7.51
CA CYS A 43 -3.67 -6.25 -8.76
C CYS A 43 -4.23 -7.39 -9.62
N THR A 44 -5.47 -7.23 -10.08
CA THR A 44 -6.22 -8.21 -10.90
C THR A 44 -5.40 -8.76 -12.07
N ARG A 45 -4.54 -7.91 -12.65
CA ARG A 45 -3.66 -8.25 -13.78
C ARG A 45 -2.52 -9.23 -13.43
N SER A 46 -2.04 -9.21 -12.19
CA SER A 46 -1.00 -10.13 -11.69
C SER A 46 -1.57 -11.43 -11.11
N ARG A 47 -2.90 -11.59 -11.15
CA ARG A 47 -3.65 -12.54 -10.32
C ARG A 47 -4.47 -13.53 -11.16
N LYS A 48 -3.87 -14.08 -12.22
CA LYS A 48 -4.52 -15.16 -12.98
C LYS A 48 -4.67 -16.47 -12.18
N GLU A 49 -3.98 -16.63 -11.04
CA GLU A 49 -3.91 -17.93 -10.33
C GLU A 49 -4.37 -17.93 -8.85
N LYS A 50 -4.59 -16.78 -8.21
CA LYS A 50 -4.98 -16.76 -6.77
C LYS A 50 -6.48 -16.62 -6.58
N VAL A 51 -7.21 -17.70 -6.86
CA VAL A 51 -8.65 -17.87 -6.58
C VAL A 51 -8.92 -17.60 -5.09
N GLY A 52 -9.85 -16.68 -4.77
CA GLY A 52 -10.40 -16.50 -3.41
C GLY A 52 -9.87 -15.33 -2.56
N LEU A 53 -8.67 -14.81 -2.81
CA LEU A 53 -8.07 -13.70 -2.03
C LEU A 53 -8.40 -12.30 -2.60
N HIS A 54 -9.68 -11.99 -2.78
CA HIS A 54 -10.14 -10.77 -3.47
C HIS A 54 -9.65 -9.46 -2.86
N CYS A 55 -9.30 -9.45 -1.57
CA CYS A 55 -8.71 -8.28 -0.96
C CYS A 55 -7.74 -8.64 0.18
N PRO A 56 -6.51 -8.11 0.20
CA PRO A 56 -5.58 -8.25 1.34
C PRO A 56 -6.11 -7.63 2.63
N SER A 57 -6.98 -6.61 2.55
CA SER A 57 -7.63 -6.08 3.75
C SER A 57 -8.57 -7.13 4.37
N LYS A 58 -9.11 -8.07 3.60
CA LYS A 58 -9.88 -9.21 4.14
C LYS A 58 -9.00 -10.18 4.93
N LEU A 59 -7.73 -10.35 4.54
CA LEU A 59 -6.76 -11.13 5.31
C LEU A 59 -6.42 -10.46 6.65
N LEU A 60 -6.25 -9.13 6.64
CA LEU A 60 -5.88 -8.37 7.85
C LEU A 60 -7.07 -8.05 8.77
N ASN A 61 -8.22 -7.69 8.20
CA ASN A 61 -9.42 -7.26 8.94
C ASN A 61 -10.46 -8.38 9.09
N GLY A 62 -10.36 -9.49 8.38
CA GLY A 62 -11.35 -10.58 8.36
C GLY A 62 -12.56 -10.33 7.44
N PHE A 63 -12.77 -9.11 6.96
CA PHE A 63 -13.88 -8.73 6.08
C PHE A 63 -13.45 -7.75 4.97
N SER A 64 -14.26 -7.64 3.92
CA SER A 64 -13.97 -6.85 2.72
C SER A 64 -15.08 -5.83 2.47
N TYR A 65 -14.73 -4.56 2.27
CA TYR A 65 -15.72 -3.51 1.96
C TYR A 65 -16.13 -3.48 0.48
N SER A 66 -15.19 -3.79 -0.42
CA SER A 66 -15.40 -3.86 -1.88
C SER A 66 -14.57 -5.00 -2.45
N GLU A 67 -14.95 -5.50 -3.63
CA GLU A 67 -14.16 -6.47 -4.42
C GLU A 67 -12.92 -5.84 -5.07
N ASN A 68 -12.94 -4.52 -5.27
CA ASN A 68 -11.78 -3.78 -5.76
C ASN A 68 -10.81 -3.51 -4.61
N TRP A 69 -9.59 -4.03 -4.74
CA TRP A 69 -8.55 -3.90 -3.72
C TRP A 69 -8.18 -2.44 -3.40
N LEU A 70 -8.19 -1.56 -4.41
CA LEU A 70 -7.81 -0.15 -4.24
C LEU A 70 -8.89 0.62 -3.48
N GLU A 71 -10.16 0.38 -3.84
CA GLU A 71 -11.31 0.99 -3.18
C GLU A 71 -11.38 0.55 -1.71
N ASN A 72 -11.15 -0.74 -1.45
CA ASN A 72 -11.14 -1.28 -0.10
C ASN A 72 -9.96 -0.72 0.73
N LEU A 73 -8.78 -0.52 0.12
CA LEU A 73 -7.66 0.19 0.78
C LEU A 73 -8.03 1.63 1.12
N MET A 74 -8.67 2.35 0.19
CA MET A 74 -9.13 3.72 0.42
C MET A 74 -10.13 3.77 1.58
N ILE A 75 -11.11 2.87 1.62
CA ILE A 75 -12.08 2.77 2.72
C ILE A 75 -11.39 2.45 4.05
N CYS A 76 -10.47 1.48 4.09
CA CYS A 76 -9.72 1.12 5.29
C CYS A 76 -8.83 2.27 5.81
N SER A 77 -8.26 3.06 4.90
CA SER A 77 -7.41 4.20 5.24
C SER A 77 -8.21 5.46 5.57
N SER A 78 -9.45 5.56 5.07
CA SER A 78 -10.36 6.64 5.40
C SER A 78 -10.76 6.53 6.86
N MET A 79 -10.75 7.65 7.59
CA MET A 79 -11.21 7.72 8.99
C MET A 79 -12.70 7.37 9.18
N ALA A 80 -13.42 6.96 8.13
CA ALA A 80 -14.85 6.62 8.15
C ALA A 80 -15.21 5.40 9.03
N GLY A 81 -14.22 4.65 9.53
CA GLY A 81 -14.41 3.57 10.50
C GLY A 81 -14.04 3.92 11.96
N ARG A 82 -13.56 5.15 12.23
CA ARG A 82 -13.19 5.56 13.59
C ARG A 82 -14.44 5.95 14.37
N ARG A 83 -15.18 4.94 14.85
CA ARG A 83 -16.09 5.13 15.98
C ARG A 83 -15.22 5.48 17.20
N ARG A 84 -15.45 6.67 17.77
CA ARG A 84 -14.91 7.06 19.07
C ARG A 84 -15.39 6.10 20.15
#